data_AF-A0A0P0NH58-F1
#
_entry.id   AF-A0A0P0NH58-F1
#
_cell.length_a   1.000
_cell.length_b   1.000
_cell.length_c   1.000
_cell.angle_alpha   90.00
_cell.angle_beta   90.00
_cell.angle_gamma   90.00
#
_symmetry.space_group_name_H-M   'P 1'
#
loop_
_entity.id
_entity.type
_entity.pdbx_description
1 polymer ?
#
loop_
_entity_poly.entity_id
_entity_poly.type
_entity_poly.pdbx_seq_one_letter_code
_entity_poly.pdbx_strand_id
1 'polypeptide(L)'
;MKELNEEEIQRLLEENLHFPVELSGDEENKNLEKYRFLFEQLKEEPKEGLPFGFAVSVKKRLQAQLNRKKDAKFYLATFVALSLSFALFYTLLQIINGNAADQFIAVLLKFKWAIVMGTLVFLSILYLDQKLVKERME
;
A
#
# COMPACT_ATOMS: atom_id res chain seq x y z
N MET A 1 11.68 11.30 20.31
CA MET A 1 10.46 12.02 19.92
C MET A 1 9.28 11.16 20.36
N LYS A 2 8.31 11.74 21.07
CA LYS A 2 7.20 11.01 21.67
C LYS A 2 6.06 11.06 20.66
N GLU A 3 5.83 9.97 19.93
CA GLU A 3 4.67 9.85 19.06
C GLU A 3 3.40 9.97 19.91
N LEU A 4 2.53 10.93 19.61
CA LEU A 4 1.25 11.08 20.28
C LEU A 4 0.32 9.96 19.83
N ASN A 5 -0.27 9.25 20.79
CA ASN A 5 -1.24 8.20 20.51
C ASN A 5 -2.55 8.82 19.96
N GLU A 6 -3.27 8.10 19.10
CA GLU A 6 -4.51 8.59 18.46
C GLU A 6 -5.57 9.04 19.50
N GLU A 7 -5.64 8.34 20.63
CA GLU A 7 -6.50 8.69 21.77
C GLU A 7 -6.13 10.02 22.42
N GLU A 8 -4.84 10.38 22.42
CA GLU A 8 -4.31 11.60 23.04
C GLU A 8 -4.63 12.81 22.17
N ILE A 9 -4.54 12.66 20.84
CA ILE A 9 -4.96 13.67 19.86
C ILE A 9 -6.47 13.95 19.96
N GLN A 10 -7.28 12.89 20.12
CA GLN A 10 -8.72 13.04 20.24
C GLN A 10 -9.11 13.80 21.52
N ARG A 11 -8.47 13.51 22.65
CA ARG A 11 -8.69 14.26 23.90
C ARG A 11 -8.33 15.74 23.78
N LEU A 12 -7.20 16.05 23.14
CA LEU A 12 -6.77 17.43 22.93
C LEU A 12 -7.74 18.24 22.04
N LEU A 13 -8.37 17.58 21.05
CA LEU A 13 -9.39 18.20 20.19
C LEU A 13 -10.73 18.39 20.90
N GLU A 14 -11.14 17.45 21.75
CA GLU A 14 -12.37 17.53 22.54
C GLU A 14 -12.28 18.62 23.62
N GLU A 15 -11.11 18.78 24.25
CA GLU A 15 -10.89 19.74 25.33
C GLU A 15 -10.52 21.16 24.85
N ASN A 16 -10.46 21.42 23.53
CA ASN A 16 -9.99 22.71 22.95
C ASN A 16 -8.61 23.15 23.50
N LEU A 17 -7.80 22.22 23.99
CA LEU A 17 -6.51 22.52 24.56
C LEU A 17 -5.51 22.81 23.43
N HIS A 18 -4.84 23.97 23.52
CA HIS A 18 -3.79 24.34 22.60
C HIS A 18 -2.74 23.24 22.50
N PHE A 19 -2.54 22.71 21.29
CA PHE A 19 -1.46 21.77 21.01
C PHE A 19 -0.12 22.42 21.35
N PRO A 20 0.75 21.75 22.13
CA PRO A 20 2.08 22.28 22.40
C PRO A 20 2.82 22.43 21.06
N VAL A 21 3.28 23.64 20.79
CA VAL A 21 3.91 24.13 19.53
C VAL A 21 5.22 23.40 19.17
N GLU A 22 5.61 22.36 19.91
CA GLU A 22 6.87 21.62 19.73
C GLU A 22 6.73 20.29 18.96
N LEU A 23 5.58 19.99 18.33
CA LEU A 23 5.42 18.82 17.45
C LEU A 23 6.08 19.08 16.08
N SER A 24 7.42 18.98 16.10
CA SER A 24 8.33 19.31 15.01
C SER A 24 8.50 18.12 14.06
N GLY A 25 7.45 17.84 13.28
CA GLY A 25 7.50 16.93 12.13
C GLY A 25 6.52 17.37 11.06
N ASP A 26 6.99 17.59 9.83
CA ASP A 26 6.15 18.04 8.69
C ASP A 26 5.01 17.05 8.37
N GLU A 27 5.16 15.78 8.74
CA GLU A 27 4.09 14.77 8.63
C GLU A 27 3.08 14.80 9.79
N GLU A 28 3.53 15.10 11.02
CA GLU A 28 2.65 15.17 12.19
C GLU A 28 1.69 16.37 12.08
N ASN A 29 2.19 17.52 11.61
CA ASN A 29 1.36 18.70 11.36
C ASN A 29 0.30 18.44 10.29
N LYS A 30 0.64 17.73 9.20
CA LYS A 30 -0.33 17.35 8.16
C LYS A 30 -1.39 16.37 8.67
N ASN A 31 -1.07 15.53 9.65
CA ASN A 31 -2.05 14.64 10.25
C ASN A 31 -2.97 15.40 11.20
N LEU A 32 -2.43 16.27 12.05
CA LEU A 32 -3.21 17.13 12.94
C LEU A 32 -4.20 18.03 12.18
N GLU A 33 -3.80 18.60 11.05
CA GLU A 33 -4.68 19.42 10.21
C GLU A 33 -5.86 18.61 9.66
N LYS A 34 -5.64 17.35 9.26
CA LYS A 34 -6.72 16.44 8.82
C LYS A 34 -7.67 16.09 9.96
N TYR A 35 -7.15 15.80 11.15
CA TYR A 35 -7.99 15.52 12.32
C TYR A 35 -8.83 16.73 12.71
N ARG A 36 -8.25 17.93 12.69
CA ARG A 36 -8.97 19.17 12.96
C ARG A 36 -10.10 19.41 11.96
N PHE A 37 -9.81 19.25 10.67
CA PHE A 37 -10.81 19.38 9.60
C PHE A 37 -11.96 18.38 9.77
N LEU A 38 -11.65 17.11 10.06
CA LEU A 38 -12.67 16.08 10.30
C LEU A 38 -13.52 16.40 11.54
N PHE A 39 -12.91 16.84 12.64
CA PHE A 39 -13.62 17.17 13.87
C PHE A 39 -14.54 18.39 13.69
N GLU A 40 -14.10 19.38 12.91
CA GLU A 40 -14.90 20.55 12.56
C GLU A 40 -16.12 20.18 11.71
N GLN A 41 -15.92 19.30 10.71
CA GLN A 41 -17.02 18.79 9.88
C GLN A 41 -17.99 17.88 10.65
N LEU A 42 -17.53 17.19 11.70
CA LEU A 42 -18.37 16.33 12.55
C LEU A 42 -19.22 17.12 13.57
N LYS A 43 -18.91 18.40 13.82
CA LYS A 43 -19.72 19.27 14.70
C LYS A 43 -21.00 19.76 14.03
N GLU A 44 -21.05 19.79 12.71
CA GLU A 44 -22.26 20.11 11.98
C GLU A 44 -23.14 18.86 11.87
N GLU A 45 -24.30 18.89 12.54
CA GLU A 45 -25.31 17.83 12.34
C GLU A 45 -25.76 17.84 10.88
N PRO A 46 -25.77 16.66 10.22
CA PRO A 46 -26.20 16.59 8.84
C PRO A 46 -27.69 16.94 8.74
N LYS A 47 -28.05 17.82 7.79
CA LYS A 47 -29.42 18.30 7.59
C LYS A 47 -30.43 17.18 7.29
N GLU A 48 -29.93 16.03 6.83
CA GLU A 48 -30.67 14.80 6.61
C GLU A 48 -29.96 13.65 7.33
N GLY A 49 -30.71 12.73 7.93
CA GLY A 49 -30.14 11.60 8.67
C GLY A 49 -29.20 10.76 7.82
N LEU A 50 -28.18 10.16 8.45
CA LEU A 50 -27.21 9.32 7.73
C LEU A 50 -27.91 8.12 7.07
N PRO A 51 -27.56 7.79 5.82
CA PRO A 51 -28.17 6.66 5.13
C PRO A 51 -27.88 5.35 5.86
N PHE A 52 -28.85 4.43 5.83
CA PHE A 52 -28.72 3.10 6.42
C PHE A 52 -27.47 2.40 5.83
N GLY A 53 -26.51 2.07 6.69
CA GLY A 53 -25.25 1.44 6.27
C GLY A 53 -24.08 2.39 5.96
N PHE A 54 -24.19 3.70 6.24
CA PHE A 54 -23.09 4.67 6.11
C PHE A 54 -21.79 4.21 6.79
N ALA A 55 -21.87 3.74 8.04
CA ALA A 55 -20.69 3.23 8.75
C ALA A 55 -20.04 2.03 8.04
N VAL A 56 -20.85 1.17 7.41
CA VAL A 56 -20.37 -0.01 6.68
C VAL A 56 -19.68 0.41 5.38
N SER A 57 -20.24 1.35 4.63
CA SER A 57 -19.65 1.84 3.38
C SER A 57 -18.34 2.61 3.62
N VAL A 58 -18.30 3.46 4.65
CA VAL A 58 -17.08 4.18 5.05
C VAL A 58 -15.99 3.20 5.50
N LYS A 59 -16.33 2.23 6.36
CA LYS A 59 -15.38 1.20 6.82
C LYS A 59 -14.81 0.39 5.66
N LYS A 60 -15.66 -0.08 4.73
CA LYS A 60 -15.22 -0.83 3.55
C LYS A 60 -14.25 0.00 2.70
N ARG A 61 -14.55 1.28 2.46
CA ARG A 61 -13.72 2.17 1.65
C ARG A 61 -12.37 2.46 2.31
N LEU A 62 -12.36 2.68 3.62
CA LEU A 62 -11.14 2.93 4.39
C LEU A 62 -10.24 1.69 4.43
N GLN A 63 -10.83 0.52 4.68
CA GLN A 63 -10.10 -0.75 4.70
C GLN A 63 -9.52 -1.10 3.34
N ALA A 64 -10.24 -0.83 2.23
CA ALA A 64 -9.71 -1.01 0.88
C ALA A 64 -8.50 -0.11 0.59
N GLN A 65 -8.48 1.13 1.10
CA GLN A 65 -7.33 2.04 0.95
C GLN A 65 -6.14 1.61 1.80
N LEU A 66 -6.38 1.17 3.03
CA LEU A 66 -5.34 0.66 3.93
C LEU A 66 -4.69 -0.61 3.38
N ASN A 67 -5.51 -1.55 2.91
CA ASN A 67 -5.01 -2.79 2.30
C ASN A 67 -4.15 -2.49 1.07
N ARG A 68 -4.61 -1.63 0.14
CA ARG A 68 -3.82 -1.23 -1.03
C ARG A 68 -2.42 -0.70 -0.71
N LYS A 69 -2.28 0.11 0.34
CA LYS A 69 -0.96 0.65 0.75
C LYS A 69 -0.07 -0.42 1.38
N LYS A 70 -0.62 -1.33 2.18
CA LYS A 70 0.14 -2.43 2.80
C LYS A 70 0.56 -3.47 1.76
N ASP A 71 -0.35 -3.81 0.86
CA ASP A 71 -0.14 -4.78 -0.22
C ASP A 71 0.98 -4.32 -1.15
N ALA A 72 1.01 -3.03 -1.54
CA ALA A 72 2.07 -2.49 -2.40
C ALA A 72 3.48 -2.62 -1.77
N LYS A 73 3.62 -2.32 -0.47
CA LYS A 73 4.90 -2.49 0.24
C LYS A 73 5.29 -3.96 0.35
N PHE A 74 4.32 -4.84 0.60
CA PHE A 74 4.54 -6.28 0.65
C PHE A 74 5.00 -6.83 -0.70
N TYR A 75 4.29 -6.50 -1.79
CA TYR A 75 4.68 -6.91 -3.14
C TYR A 75 6.07 -6.39 -3.54
N LEU A 76 6.41 -5.15 -3.17
CA LEU A 76 7.75 -4.61 -3.38
C LEU A 76 8.82 -5.39 -2.61
N ALA A 77 8.57 -5.70 -1.33
CA ALA A 77 9.49 -6.50 -0.52
C ALA A 77 9.66 -7.91 -1.08
N THR A 78 8.58 -8.57 -1.52
CA THR A 78 8.62 -9.88 -2.18
C THR A 78 9.41 -9.82 -3.48
N PHE A 79 9.21 -8.77 -4.30
CA PHE A 79 9.95 -8.59 -5.55
C PHE A 79 11.45 -8.42 -5.30
N VAL A 80 11.85 -7.63 -4.30
CA VAL A 80 13.24 -7.46 -3.90
C VAL A 80 13.84 -8.78 -3.41
N ALA A 81 13.13 -9.50 -2.54
CA ALA A 81 13.59 -10.78 -2.02
C ALA A 81 13.81 -11.82 -3.13
N LEU A 82 12.84 -11.96 -4.05
CA LEU A 82 12.96 -12.85 -5.21
C LEU A 82 14.14 -12.45 -6.10
N SER A 83 14.29 -11.16 -6.39
CA SER A 83 15.39 -10.65 -7.22
C SER A 83 16.75 -10.96 -6.59
N LEU A 84 16.88 -10.79 -5.26
CA LEU A 84 18.08 -11.16 -4.52
C LEU A 84 18.37 -12.66 -4.60
N SER A 85 17.35 -13.50 -4.44
CA SER A 85 17.50 -14.96 -4.53
C SER A 85 17.98 -15.39 -5.91
N PHE A 86 17.42 -14.82 -6.99
CA PHE A 86 17.88 -15.09 -8.36
C PHE A 86 19.32 -14.61 -8.59
N ALA A 87 19.67 -13.43 -8.09
CA ALA A 87 21.03 -12.91 -8.19
C ALA A 87 22.03 -13.82 -7.46
N LEU A 88 21.72 -14.26 -6.23
CA LEU A 88 22.53 -15.20 -5.47
C LEU A 88 22.68 -16.56 -6.15
N PHE A 89 21.59 -17.07 -6.73
CA PHE A 89 21.63 -18.32 -7.50
C PHE A 89 22.57 -18.20 -8.70
N TYR A 90 22.47 -17.10 -9.45
CA TYR A 90 23.33 -16.85 -10.61
C TYR A 90 24.80 -16.69 -10.22
N THR A 91 25.11 -15.94 -9.16
CA THR A 91 26.50 -15.77 -8.70
C THR A 91 27.11 -17.08 -8.23
N LEU A 92 26.33 -17.92 -7.52
CA LEU A 92 26.77 -19.24 -7.12
C LEU A 92 27.05 -20.14 -8.34
N LEU A 93 26.17 -20.10 -9.34
CA LEU A 93 26.34 -20.84 -10.59
C LEU A 93 27.60 -20.38 -11.34
N GLN A 94 27.87 -19.07 -11.39
CA GLN A 94 29.06 -18.48 -12.00
C GLN A 94 30.35 -18.97 -11.34
N ILE A 95 30.38 -19.06 -10.00
CA ILE A 95 31.55 -19.51 -9.23
C ILE A 95 31.83 -20.99 -9.47
N ILE A 96 30.80 -21.83 -9.55
CA ILE A 96 30.95 -23.28 -9.72
C ILE A 96 31.29 -23.62 -11.18
N ASN A 97 30.55 -23.03 -12.13
CA ASN A 97 30.71 -23.30 -13.56
C ASN A 97 30.24 -22.10 -14.40
N GLY A 98 31.17 -21.18 -14.71
CA GLY A 98 30.89 -20.01 -15.52
C GLY A 98 30.29 -20.33 -16.90
N ASN A 99 30.67 -21.45 -17.51
CA ASN A 99 30.14 -21.84 -18.82
C ASN A 99 28.66 -22.26 -18.73
N ALA A 100 28.26 -22.90 -17.62
CA ALA A 100 26.85 -23.22 -17.37
C ALA A 100 26.01 -21.95 -17.08
N ALA A 101 26.60 -20.95 -16.42
CA ALA A 101 25.95 -19.66 -16.19
C ALA A 101 25.72 -18.89 -17.49
N ASP A 102 26.71 -18.85 -18.39
CA ASP A 102 26.57 -18.22 -19.71
C ASP A 102 25.50 -18.93 -20.56
N GLN A 103 25.46 -20.27 -20.54
CA GLN A 103 24.42 -21.04 -21.20
C GLN A 103 23.03 -20.75 -20.63
N PHE A 104 22.91 -20.63 -19.31
CA PHE A 104 21.65 -20.30 -18.65
C PHE A 104 21.11 -18.95 -19.13
N ILE A 105 21.95 -17.91 -19.17
CA ILE A 105 21.56 -16.58 -19.66
C ILE A 105 21.23 -16.63 -21.16
N ALA A 106 22.00 -17.36 -21.97
CA ALA A 106 21.74 -17.51 -23.39
C ALA A 106 20.37 -18.15 -23.67
N VAL A 107 20.00 -19.18 -22.89
CA VAL A 107 18.66 -19.80 -22.96
C VAL A 107 17.57 -18.81 -22.53
N LEU A 108 17.79 -18.08 -21.44
CA LEU A 108 16.83 -17.10 -20.92
C LEU A 108 16.57 -15.97 -21.95
N LEU A 109 17.62 -15.49 -22.61
CA LEU A 109 17.54 -14.51 -23.69
C LEU A 109 16.88 -15.07 -24.95
N LYS A 110 17.10 -16.35 -25.28
CA LYS A 110 16.45 -17.02 -26.41
C LYS A 110 14.93 -17.06 -26.23
N PHE A 111 14.46 -17.27 -25.00
CA PHE A 111 13.03 -17.31 -24.67
C PHE A 111 12.46 -15.98 -24.16
N LYS A 112 13.18 -14.86 -24.32
CA LYS A 112 12.75 -13.54 -23.81
C LYS A 112 11.32 -13.17 -24.22
N TRP A 113 10.92 -13.48 -25.45
CA TRP A 113 9.58 -13.16 -25.95
C TRP A 113 8.49 -14.02 -25.31
N ALA A 114 8.78 -15.29 -25.00
CA ALA A 114 7.85 -16.16 -24.30
C ALA A 114 7.64 -15.67 -22.85
N ILE A 115 8.72 -15.24 -22.18
CA ILE A 115 8.65 -14.67 -20.83
C ILE A 115 7.84 -13.36 -20.84
N VAL A 116 8.11 -12.46 -21.79
CA VAL A 116 7.37 -11.20 -21.94
C VAL A 116 5.89 -11.47 -22.19
N MET A 117 5.53 -12.34 -23.14
CA MET A 117 4.14 -12.67 -23.44
C MET A 117 3.43 -13.32 -22.24
N GLY A 118 4.08 -14.28 -21.57
CA GLY A 118 3.54 -14.89 -20.36
C GLY A 118 3.28 -13.87 -19.25
N THR A 119 4.19 -12.91 -19.08
CA THR A 119 4.04 -11.84 -18.09
C THR A 119 2.89 -10.91 -18.46
N LEU A 120 2.75 -10.56 -19.73
CA LEU A 120 1.69 -9.68 -20.22
C LEU A 120 0.31 -10.32 -20.05
N VAL A 121 0.18 -11.62 -20.36
CA VAL A 121 -1.04 -12.40 -20.12
C VAL A 121 -1.36 -12.47 -18.63
N PHE A 122 -0.37 -12.78 -17.80
CA PHE A 122 -0.55 -12.85 -16.34
C PHE A 122 -1.01 -11.52 -15.75
N LEU A 123 -0.38 -10.41 -16.13
CA LEU A 123 -0.80 -9.06 -15.72
C LEU A 123 -2.20 -8.72 -16.22
N SER A 124 -2.55 -9.13 -17.44
CA SER A 124 -3.90 -8.92 -17.99
C SER A 124 -4.96 -9.66 -17.17
N ILE A 125 -4.67 -10.90 -16.76
CA ILE A 125 -5.55 -11.69 -15.89
C ILE A 125 -5.70 -11.01 -14.52
N LEU A 126 -4.59 -10.59 -13.88
CA LEU A 126 -4.64 -9.88 -12.61
C LEU A 126 -5.43 -8.57 -12.69
N TYR A 127 -5.26 -7.83 -13.78
CA TYR A 127 -5.98 -6.59 -14.00
C TYR A 127 -7.49 -6.83 -14.14
N LEU A 128 -7.88 -7.85 -14.93
CA LEU A 128 -9.28 -8.23 -15.10
C LEU A 128 -9.90 -8.71 -13.78
N ASP A 129 -9.18 -9.49 -12.99
CA ASP A 129 -9.64 -9.97 -11.69
C ASP A 129 -9.89 -8.81 -10.71
N GLN A 130 -8.94 -7.86 -10.63
CA GLN A 130 -9.13 -6.64 -9.82
C GLN A 130 -10.30 -5.77 -10.29
N LYS A 131 -10.52 -5.69 -11.60
CA LYS A 131 -11.64 -4.93 -12.17
C LYS A 131 -12.98 -5.59 -11.81
N LEU A 132 -13.09 -6.92 -11.94
CA LEU A 132 -14.29 -7.68 -11.64
C LEU A 132 -14.66 -7.65 -10.15
N VAL A 133 -13.67 -7.68 -9.25
CA VAL A 133 -13.91 -7.52 -7.81
C VAL A 133 -14.47 -6.13 -7.49
N LYS A 134 -14.06 -5.10 -8.24
CA LYS A 134 -14.54 -3.73 -8.05
C LYS A 134 -16.01 -3.56 -8.48
N GLU A 135 -16.42 -4.19 -9.59
CA GLU A 135 -17.81 -4.18 -10.07
C GLU A 135 -18.78 -4.96 -9.17
N ARG A 136 -18.31 -5.94 -8.38
CA ARG A 136 -19.18 -6.69 -7.45
C ARG A 136 -19.43 -5.97 -6.12
N MET A 137 -18.76 -4.86 -5.84
CA MET A 137 -18.88 -4.10 -4.58
C MET A 137 -19.61 -2.77 -4.70
N GLU A 138 -20.01 -2.38 -5.92
CA GLU A 138 -20.99 -1.31 -6.19
C GLU A 138 -22.41 -1.89 -6.22
#